data_AF-A0A538QMS5-F1
#
_entry.id   AF-A0A538QMS5-F1
#
_cell.length_a   1.000
_cell.length_b   1.000
_cell.length_c   1.000
_cell.angle_alpha   90.00
_cell.angle_beta   90.00
_cell.angle_gamma   90.00
#
_symmetry.space_group_name_H-M   'P 1'
#
loop_
_entity.id
_entity.type
_entity.pdbx_description
1 polymer ?
#
loop_
_entity_poly.entity_id
_entity_poly.type
_entity_poly.pdbx_seq_one_letter_code
_entity_poly.pdbx_strand_id
1 'polypeptide(L)'
;MGAKRVIWHVGFERNLRRRGPPSFEVRSEVPLSEEPPRLDYLLLRKLTPEGEALDNRAQTLRHLWPLLPRVSVVEYKSPGHPYRSGQLDRLWGYVHTYFANQRALPRHRADGTLLSSTEGGPEVREREDLCAALVVAARSPGLDADVDAMGLTWEDLDGGYLRVHGGLFTLYVVELDVAGPAEGDDLLHSFGHGAS
;
A
#
# COMPACT_ATOMS: atom_id res chain seq x y z
N MET A 1 14.89 13.52 -18.98
CA MET A 1 14.83 12.27 -19.76
C MET A 1 15.99 12.27 -20.76
N GLY A 2 16.87 11.26 -20.73
CA GLY A 2 18.11 11.25 -21.52
C GLY A 2 17.95 10.66 -22.92
N ALA A 3 18.49 11.34 -23.93
CA ALA A 3 18.37 11.05 -25.37
C ALA A 3 18.76 9.62 -25.81
N LYS A 4 19.52 8.85 -25.01
CA LYS A 4 19.89 7.45 -25.30
C LYS A 4 18.74 6.44 -25.21
N ARG A 5 17.65 6.75 -24.49
CA ARG A 5 16.49 5.85 -24.35
C ARG A 5 15.61 5.83 -25.61
N VAL A 6 15.75 6.78 -26.52
CA VAL A 6 14.78 6.98 -27.62
C VAL A 6 15.02 6.04 -28.81
N ILE A 7 16.28 5.77 -29.20
CA ILE A 7 16.56 5.08 -30.46
C ILE A 7 16.24 3.56 -30.38
N TRP A 8 16.64 2.90 -29.29
CA TRP A 8 16.46 1.45 -29.16
C TRP A 8 15.00 1.05 -28.95
N HIS A 9 14.24 1.84 -28.18
CA HIS A 9 12.82 1.58 -27.96
C HIS A 9 12.01 1.74 -29.25
N VAL A 10 12.27 2.80 -30.03
CA VAL A 10 11.65 3.02 -31.35
C VAL A 10 12.05 1.91 -32.34
N GLY A 11 13.33 1.52 -32.36
CA GLY A 11 13.81 0.44 -33.24
C GLY A 11 13.17 -0.91 -32.92
N PHE A 12 12.98 -1.22 -31.64
CA PHE A 12 12.35 -2.46 -31.20
C PHE A 12 10.85 -2.48 -31.50
N GLU A 13 10.12 -1.39 -31.24
CA GLU A 13 8.70 -1.28 -31.63
C GLU A 13 8.50 -1.53 -33.13
N ARG A 14 9.34 -0.90 -33.95
CA ARG A 14 9.29 -1.09 -35.41
C ARG A 14 9.57 -2.53 -35.82
N ASN A 15 10.45 -3.23 -35.11
CA ASN A 15 10.69 -4.65 -35.34
C ASN A 15 9.40 -5.45 -35.04
N LEU A 16 8.80 -5.26 -33.87
CA LEU A 16 7.55 -5.94 -33.48
C LEU A 16 6.43 -5.71 -34.49
N ARG A 17 6.21 -4.47 -34.95
CA ARG A 17 5.18 -4.16 -35.94
C ARG A 17 5.42 -4.79 -37.31
N ARG A 18 6.68 -4.93 -37.73
CA ARG A 18 7.02 -5.41 -39.08
C ARG A 18 7.19 -6.92 -39.17
N ARG A 19 7.62 -7.54 -38.07
CA ARG A 19 8.02 -8.96 -38.04
C ARG A 19 7.19 -9.78 -37.05
N GLY A 20 6.35 -9.14 -36.24
CA GLY A 20 5.43 -9.83 -35.35
C GLY A 20 4.29 -10.51 -36.13
N PRO A 21 3.61 -11.51 -35.52
CA PRO A 21 2.46 -12.15 -36.14
C PRO A 21 1.33 -11.14 -36.34
N PRO A 22 0.60 -11.21 -37.48
CA PRO A 22 -0.46 -10.25 -37.80
C PRO A 22 -1.68 -10.33 -36.87
N SER A 23 -1.78 -11.38 -36.05
CA SER A 23 -2.85 -11.56 -35.07
C SER A 23 -2.70 -10.69 -33.81
N PHE A 24 -1.63 -9.90 -33.69
CA PHE A 24 -1.36 -9.06 -32.52
C PHE A 24 -1.34 -7.57 -32.88
N GLU A 25 -2.03 -6.76 -32.07
CA GLU A 25 -1.91 -5.31 -32.12
C GLU A 25 -0.75 -4.84 -31.23
N VAL A 26 0.14 -4.01 -31.78
CA VAL A 26 1.23 -3.39 -31.02
C VAL A 26 0.83 -1.98 -30.61
N ARG A 27 0.83 -1.68 -29.31
CA ARG A 27 0.69 -0.33 -28.75
C ARG A 27 1.92 0.00 -27.89
N SER A 28 2.50 1.18 -28.08
CA SER A 28 3.68 1.65 -27.33
C SER A 28 3.31 2.81 -26.42
N GLU A 29 4.05 2.94 -25.31
CA GLU A 29 3.92 4.04 -24.35
C GLU A 29 2.47 4.26 -23.86
N VAL A 30 1.71 3.17 -23.66
CA VAL A 30 0.32 3.23 -23.20
C VAL A 30 0.28 3.70 -21.73
N PRO A 31 -0.40 4.82 -21.42
CA PRO A 31 -0.58 5.25 -20.04
C PRO A 31 -1.45 4.23 -19.29
N LEU A 32 -1.01 3.83 -18.11
CA LEU A 32 -1.77 2.90 -17.25
C LEU A 32 -2.86 3.61 -16.42
N SER A 33 -2.83 4.95 -16.38
CA SER A 33 -3.75 5.80 -15.64
C SER A 33 -3.75 7.20 -16.26
N GLU A 34 -4.88 7.89 -16.21
CA GLU A 34 -5.00 9.30 -16.64
C GLU A 34 -4.19 10.22 -15.72
N GLU A 35 -4.24 9.96 -14.41
CA GLU A 35 -3.46 10.69 -13.41
C GLU A 35 -2.28 9.86 -12.90
N PRO A 36 -1.20 10.49 -12.42
CA PRO A 36 -0.16 9.79 -11.70
C PRO A 36 -0.76 8.97 -10.54
N PRO A 37 -0.29 7.72 -10.30
CA PRO A 37 -0.68 6.95 -9.14
C PRO A 37 -0.50 7.75 -7.84
N ARG A 38 -1.53 7.76 -6.99
CA ARG A 38 -1.53 8.43 -5.69
C ARG A 38 -2.00 7.46 -4.61
N LEU A 39 -1.31 7.53 -3.48
CA LEU A 39 -1.67 6.88 -2.23
C LEU A 39 -2.55 7.82 -1.40
N ASP A 40 -3.46 7.28 -0.61
CA ASP A 40 -4.22 8.10 0.33
C ASP A 40 -3.32 8.53 1.49
N TYR A 41 -2.58 7.59 2.08
CA TYR A 41 -1.63 7.89 3.14
C TYR A 41 -0.35 7.05 3.04
N LEU A 42 0.75 7.67 3.48
CA LEU A 42 2.02 7.02 3.74
C LEU A 42 2.34 7.22 5.22
N LEU A 43 2.37 6.12 5.98
CA LEU A 43 2.71 6.15 7.40
C LEU A 43 4.19 5.80 7.57
N LEU A 44 4.94 6.68 8.23
CA LEU A 44 6.36 6.50 8.50
C LEU A 44 6.57 6.39 10.01
N ARG A 45 7.12 5.25 10.45
CA ARG A 45 7.51 5.06 11.85
C ARG A 45 8.76 5.88 12.13
N LYS A 46 8.65 6.83 13.08
CA LYS A 46 9.79 7.62 13.55
C LYS A 46 10.84 6.73 14.19
N LEU A 47 12.11 7.07 14.00
CA LEU A 47 13.21 6.47 14.74
C LEU A 47 13.12 6.92 16.20
N THR A 48 12.88 5.98 17.10
CA THR A 48 13.06 6.18 18.53
C THR A 48 14.46 5.74 18.94
N PRO A 49 15.11 6.41 19.90
CA PRO A 49 16.34 5.91 20.53
C PRO A 49 16.15 4.48 21.04
N GLU A 50 17.21 3.67 20.97
CA GLU A 50 17.20 2.31 21.52
C GLU A 50 16.80 2.33 23.01
N GLY A 51 15.79 1.53 23.37
CA GLY A 51 15.32 1.39 24.75
C GLY A 51 14.14 2.29 25.15
N GLU A 52 13.70 3.23 24.30
CA GLU A 52 12.44 3.95 24.55
C GLU A 52 11.22 3.07 24.20
N ALA A 53 10.25 3.04 25.13
CA ALA A 53 9.01 2.30 24.93
C ALA A 53 8.22 2.89 23.75
N LEU A 54 7.55 2.01 22.98
CA LEU A 54 6.60 2.44 21.96
C LEU A 54 5.53 3.34 22.61
N ASP A 55 5.26 4.50 22.03
CA ASP A 55 4.18 5.37 22.50
C ASP A 55 2.82 4.69 22.23
N ASN A 56 2.17 4.24 23.29
CA ASN A 56 0.87 3.56 23.25
C ASN A 56 -0.31 4.51 23.52
N ARG A 57 -0.12 5.83 23.35
CA ARG A 57 -1.17 6.85 23.55
C ARG A 57 -2.12 7.02 22.36
N ALA A 58 -2.07 6.14 21.36
CA ALA A 58 -3.00 6.18 20.25
C ALA A 58 -4.44 6.08 20.77
N GLN A 59 -5.31 6.96 20.27
CA GLN A 59 -6.73 6.99 20.66
C GLN A 59 -7.63 6.25 19.65
N THR A 60 -7.15 6.11 18.42
CA THR A 60 -7.85 5.50 17.29
C THR A 60 -6.95 4.48 16.59
N LEU A 61 -7.51 3.46 15.97
CA LEU A 61 -6.77 2.38 15.30
C LEU A 61 -5.72 1.74 16.21
N ARG A 62 -6.03 1.63 17.51
CA ARG A 62 -5.10 1.24 18.57
C ARG A 62 -4.48 -0.13 18.33
N HIS A 63 -5.22 -1.06 17.72
CA HIS A 63 -4.66 -2.37 17.38
C HIS A 63 -3.81 -2.38 16.11
N LEU A 64 -3.96 -1.39 15.21
CA LEU A 64 -3.15 -1.31 13.99
C LEU A 64 -1.74 -0.81 14.26
N TRP A 65 -1.59 0.26 15.06
CA TRP A 65 -0.29 0.93 15.24
C TRP A 65 0.86 0.01 15.69
N PRO A 66 0.66 -0.97 16.58
CA PRO A 66 1.72 -1.90 16.96
C PRO A 66 2.14 -2.86 15.84
N LEU A 67 1.26 -3.12 14.86
CA LEU A 67 1.46 -4.08 13.77
C LEU A 67 2.21 -3.50 12.57
N LEU A 68 2.21 -2.17 12.42
CA LEU A 68 2.81 -1.49 11.28
C LEU A 68 4.35 -1.56 11.35
N PRO A 69 5.04 -1.87 10.24
CA PRO A 69 6.50 -1.86 10.19
C PRO A 69 7.02 -0.42 10.08
N ARG A 70 8.13 -0.21 9.38
CA ARG A 70 8.73 1.13 9.21
C ARG A 70 7.92 2.01 8.28
N VAL A 71 7.42 1.43 7.19
CA VAL A 71 6.63 2.14 6.20
C VAL A 71 5.33 1.40 5.95
N SER A 72 4.22 2.12 5.86
CA SER A 72 2.92 1.55 5.51
C SER A 72 2.24 2.38 4.45
N VAL A 73 1.89 1.73 3.34
CA VAL A 73 1.02 2.29 2.31
C VAL A 73 -0.41 2.05 2.73
N VAL A 74 -1.20 3.12 2.87
CA VAL A 74 -2.58 3.02 3.34
C VAL A 74 -3.55 3.51 2.28
N GLU A 75 -4.62 2.75 2.08
CA GLU A 75 -5.74 3.12 1.23
C GLU A 75 -7.04 3.02 2.03
N TYR A 76 -7.89 4.04 1.90
CA TYR A 76 -9.16 4.13 2.61
C TYR A 76 -10.33 4.09 1.64
N LYS A 77 -11.33 3.24 1.94
CA LYS A 77 -12.60 3.15 1.22
C LYS A 77 -13.74 3.56 2.14
N SER A 78 -14.25 4.75 1.91
CA SER A 78 -15.39 5.31 2.64
C SER A 78 -16.70 4.64 2.21
N PRO A 79 -17.77 4.76 3.02
CA PRO A 79 -19.10 4.29 2.64
C PRO A 79 -19.60 4.87 1.31
N GLY A 80 -19.29 6.15 1.05
CA GLY A 80 -19.68 6.82 -0.20
C GLY A 80 -18.86 6.38 -1.42
N HIS A 81 -17.69 5.80 -1.20
CA HIS A 81 -16.81 5.26 -2.24
C HIS A 81 -16.27 3.89 -1.80
N PRO A 82 -17.15 2.87 -1.76
CA PRO A 82 -16.80 1.58 -1.20
C PRO A 82 -15.79 0.86 -2.10
N TYR A 83 -15.18 -0.19 -1.52
CA TYR A 83 -14.28 -1.07 -2.24
C TYR A 83 -14.94 -1.65 -3.49
N ARG A 84 -14.24 -1.63 -4.62
CA ARG A 84 -14.65 -2.25 -5.89
C ARG A 84 -13.66 -3.34 -6.29
N SER A 85 -14.16 -4.41 -6.91
CA SER A 85 -13.31 -5.52 -7.40
C SER A 85 -12.16 -5.02 -8.29
N GLY A 86 -11.01 -5.66 -8.13
CA GLY A 86 -9.74 -5.30 -8.77
C GLY A 86 -9.01 -4.10 -8.12
N GLN A 87 -9.55 -3.48 -7.07
CA GLN A 87 -8.82 -2.40 -6.38
C GLN A 87 -7.65 -2.92 -5.53
N LEU A 88 -7.68 -4.19 -5.12
CA LEU A 88 -6.56 -4.82 -4.41
C LEU A 88 -5.32 -4.92 -5.30
N ASP A 89 -5.48 -5.21 -6.60
CA ASP A 89 -4.36 -5.16 -7.57
C ASP A 89 -3.73 -3.77 -7.64
N ARG A 90 -4.55 -2.72 -7.55
CA ARG A 90 -4.09 -1.34 -7.58
C ARG A 90 -3.27 -1.01 -6.33
N LEU A 91 -3.76 -1.39 -5.14
CA LEU A 91 -3.02 -1.26 -3.89
C LEU A 91 -1.68 -2.02 -3.96
N TRP A 92 -1.69 -3.25 -4.46
CA TRP A 92 -0.45 -4.00 -4.67
C TRP A 92 0.51 -3.30 -5.64
N GLY A 93 -0.01 -2.81 -6.77
CA GLY A 93 0.76 -2.02 -7.72
C GLY A 93 1.46 -0.84 -7.06
N TYR A 94 0.78 -0.16 -6.13
CA TYR A 94 1.37 0.93 -5.37
C TYR A 94 2.50 0.47 -4.44
N VAL A 95 2.27 -0.58 -3.66
CA VAL A 95 3.26 -1.13 -2.72
C VAL A 95 4.52 -1.59 -3.47
N HIS A 96 4.34 -2.31 -4.58
CA HIS A 96 5.43 -2.75 -5.43
C HIS A 96 6.21 -1.58 -6.04
N THR A 97 5.50 -0.57 -6.56
CA THR A 97 6.14 0.63 -7.13
C THR A 97 6.90 1.41 -6.06
N TYR A 98 6.33 1.59 -4.88
CA TYR A 98 6.96 2.27 -3.77
C TYR A 98 8.24 1.52 -3.32
N PHE A 99 8.14 0.21 -3.10
CA PHE A 99 9.28 -0.63 -2.75
C PHE A 99 10.41 -0.51 -3.79
N ALA A 100 10.09 -0.65 -5.07
CA ALA A 100 11.08 -0.59 -6.15
C ALA A 100 11.81 0.76 -6.21
N ASN A 101 11.11 1.85 -5.91
CA ASN A 101 11.67 3.21 -5.96
C ASN A 101 12.43 3.60 -4.70
N GLN A 102 12.04 3.09 -3.53
CA GLN A 102 12.60 3.49 -2.23
C GLN A 102 13.70 2.55 -1.74
N ARG A 103 13.79 1.35 -2.31
CA ARG A 103 14.82 0.39 -1.92
C ARG A 103 16.21 1.00 -2.10
N ALA A 104 16.95 1.02 -1.00
CA ALA A 104 18.31 1.57 -0.93
C ALA A 104 18.43 3.11 -1.10
N LEU A 105 17.34 3.87 -1.04
CA LEU A 105 17.42 5.33 -0.89
C LEU A 105 17.70 5.73 0.56
N PRO A 106 18.55 6.75 0.83
CA PRO A 106 18.86 7.16 2.19
C PRO A 106 17.63 7.71 2.93
N ARG A 107 17.64 7.59 4.26
CA ARG A 107 16.57 8.06 5.14
C ARG A 107 16.51 9.58 5.25
N HIS A 108 15.35 10.07 5.66
CA HIS A 108 15.17 11.41 6.17
C HIS A 108 14.89 11.39 7.68
N ARG A 109 15.39 12.38 8.42
CA ARG A 109 14.92 12.69 9.78
C ARG A 109 13.52 13.29 9.72
N ALA A 110 12.87 13.39 10.88
CA ALA A 110 11.56 14.02 11.02
C ALA A 110 11.51 15.49 10.57
N ASP A 111 12.67 16.18 10.56
CA ASP A 111 12.82 17.55 10.04
C ASP A 111 13.15 17.62 8.53
N GLY A 112 13.14 16.47 7.84
CA GLY A 112 13.43 16.35 6.42
C GLY A 112 14.91 16.20 6.07
N THR A 113 15.83 16.30 7.04
CA THR A 113 17.28 16.19 6.77
C THR A 113 17.67 14.77 6.35
N LEU A 114 18.44 14.65 5.27
CA LEU A 114 18.92 13.35 4.81
C LEU A 114 19.93 12.78 5.82
N LEU A 115 19.71 11.55 6.28
CA LEU A 115 20.68 10.83 7.10
C LEU A 115 21.83 10.34 6.21
N SER A 116 23.05 10.54 6.69
CA SER A 116 24.21 9.92 6.04
C SER A 116 24.12 8.39 6.12
N SER A 117 24.79 7.70 5.21
CA SER A 117 24.86 6.22 5.21
C SER A 117 25.43 5.62 6.50
N THR A 118 26.19 6.41 7.27
CA THR A 118 26.70 6.03 8.61
C THR A 118 25.72 6.33 9.75
N GLU A 119 24.80 7.28 9.56
CA GLU A 119 23.77 7.62 10.55
C GLU A 119 22.47 6.81 10.35
N GLY A 120 22.26 6.21 9.18
CA GLY A 120 21.09 5.37 8.94
C GLY A 120 21.13 4.61 7.62
N GLY A 121 20.58 3.38 7.63
CA GLY A 121 20.24 2.64 6.41
C GLY A 121 19.01 3.20 5.70
N PRO A 122 18.55 2.61 4.58
CA PRO A 122 17.36 3.10 3.87
C PRO A 122 16.07 2.92 4.68
N GLU A 123 15.02 3.68 4.38
CA GLU A 123 13.69 3.49 5.01
C GLU A 123 13.17 2.09 4.77
N VAL A 124 13.30 1.65 3.52
CA VAL A 124 12.91 0.33 3.04
C VAL A 124 14.14 -0.37 2.48
N ARG A 125 14.53 -1.49 3.09
CA ARG A 125 15.63 -2.34 2.61
C ARG A 125 15.08 -3.66 2.11
N GLU A 126 14.31 -4.30 2.97
CA GLU A 126 13.67 -5.60 2.77
C GLU A 126 12.15 -5.43 2.74
N ARG A 127 11.43 -6.48 2.35
CA ARG A 127 9.97 -6.40 2.19
C ARG A 127 9.26 -6.19 3.52
N GLU A 128 9.83 -6.72 4.60
CA GLU A 128 9.31 -6.65 5.97
C GLU A 128 9.38 -5.23 6.54
N ASP A 129 10.19 -4.33 5.95
CA ASP A 129 10.18 -2.91 6.32
C ASP A 129 8.91 -2.18 5.83
N LEU A 130 8.14 -2.80 4.91
CA LEU A 130 6.99 -2.21 4.22
C LEU A 130 5.74 -3.11 4.33
N CYS A 131 4.59 -2.52 4.65
CA CYS A 131 3.30 -3.21 4.53
C CYS A 131 2.26 -2.35 3.81
N ALA A 132 1.14 -2.99 3.46
CA ALA A 132 -0.09 -2.33 3.06
C ALA A 132 -1.09 -2.32 4.23
N ALA A 133 -1.95 -1.30 4.27
CA ALA A 133 -3.15 -1.30 5.09
C ALA A 133 -4.35 -0.84 4.24
N LEU A 134 -5.40 -1.64 4.19
CA LEU A 134 -6.66 -1.30 3.54
C LEU A 134 -7.70 -1.05 4.62
N VAL A 135 -8.15 0.20 4.75
CA VAL A 135 -9.19 0.59 5.69
C VAL A 135 -10.51 0.68 4.94
N VAL A 136 -11.52 -0.07 5.37
CA VAL A 136 -12.83 -0.11 4.74
C VAL A 136 -13.92 0.10 5.79
N ALA A 137 -15.06 0.64 5.38
CA ALA A 137 -16.23 0.68 6.27
C ALA A 137 -16.63 -0.74 6.74
N ALA A 138 -16.78 -1.67 5.79
CA ALA A 138 -17.04 -3.09 6.03
C ALA A 138 -16.42 -3.94 4.91
N ARG A 139 -16.13 -5.21 5.20
CA ARG A 139 -15.67 -6.17 4.18
C ARG A 139 -16.76 -6.43 3.15
N SER A 140 -16.40 -6.31 1.86
CA SER A 140 -17.32 -6.53 0.76
C SER A 140 -17.07 -7.89 0.09
N PRO A 141 -18.09 -8.50 -0.54
CA PRO A 141 -17.89 -9.72 -1.32
C PRO A 141 -16.87 -9.57 -2.45
N GLY A 142 -16.69 -8.35 -2.97
CA GLY A 142 -15.68 -8.05 -3.98
C GLY A 142 -14.25 -8.11 -3.42
N LEU A 143 -14.04 -7.69 -2.16
CA LEU A 143 -12.75 -7.83 -1.49
C LEU A 143 -12.43 -9.30 -1.20
N ASP A 144 -13.43 -10.08 -0.73
CA ASP A 144 -13.26 -11.52 -0.52
C ASP A 144 -12.90 -12.24 -1.83
N ALA A 145 -13.61 -11.93 -2.93
CA ALA A 145 -13.33 -12.50 -4.24
C ALA A 145 -11.92 -12.16 -4.76
N ASP A 146 -11.43 -10.95 -4.52
CA ASP A 146 -10.08 -10.56 -4.94
C ASP A 146 -9.00 -11.28 -4.11
N VAL A 147 -9.20 -11.42 -2.80
CA VAL A 147 -8.29 -12.20 -1.93
C VAL A 147 -8.24 -13.67 -2.37
N ASP A 148 -9.39 -14.28 -2.62
CA ASP A 148 -9.47 -15.66 -3.11
C ASP A 148 -8.82 -15.83 -4.49
N ALA A 149 -9.11 -14.92 -5.43
CA ALA A 149 -8.55 -14.96 -6.79
C ALA A 149 -7.02 -14.83 -6.81
N MET A 150 -6.45 -14.13 -5.82
CA MET A 150 -5.00 -13.99 -5.63
C MET A 150 -4.37 -15.15 -4.86
N GLY A 151 -5.15 -16.15 -4.42
CA GLY A 151 -4.66 -17.27 -3.60
C GLY A 151 -4.20 -16.84 -2.22
N LEU A 152 -4.74 -15.72 -1.72
CA LEU A 152 -4.43 -15.15 -0.42
C LEU A 152 -5.38 -15.74 0.64
N THR A 153 -5.02 -15.60 1.92
CA THR A 153 -5.84 -16.12 3.03
C THR A 153 -5.94 -15.12 4.17
N TRP A 154 -7.04 -15.18 4.90
CA TRP A 154 -7.33 -14.33 6.05
C TRP A 154 -6.83 -14.94 7.36
N GLU A 155 -6.30 -14.09 8.22
CA GLU A 155 -6.12 -14.33 9.65
C GLU A 155 -6.90 -13.23 10.40
N ASP A 156 -7.83 -13.64 11.26
CA ASP A 156 -8.55 -12.73 12.15
C ASP A 156 -7.64 -12.35 13.33
N LEU A 157 -7.48 -11.05 13.57
CA LEU A 157 -6.70 -10.50 14.69
C LEU A 157 -7.61 -9.92 15.79
N ASP A 158 -8.90 -10.25 15.75
CA ASP A 158 -9.98 -9.76 16.59
C ASP A 158 -10.31 -8.27 16.38
N GLY A 159 -11.54 -7.90 16.77
CA GLY A 159 -11.95 -6.49 16.85
C GLY A 159 -11.97 -5.73 15.52
N GLY A 160 -12.19 -6.41 14.39
CA GLY A 160 -12.25 -5.78 13.06
C GLY A 160 -10.90 -5.60 12.38
N TYR A 161 -9.84 -6.20 12.92
CA TYR A 161 -8.50 -6.22 12.33
C TYR A 161 -8.24 -7.58 11.71
N LEU A 162 -7.80 -7.59 10.45
CA LEU A 162 -7.43 -8.80 9.75
C LEU A 162 -6.03 -8.67 9.17
N ARG A 163 -5.34 -9.80 9.05
CA ARG A 163 -4.12 -9.94 8.28
C ARG A 163 -4.37 -10.82 7.07
N VAL A 164 -3.81 -10.43 5.94
CA VAL A 164 -3.83 -11.21 4.70
C VAL A 164 -2.46 -11.86 4.48
N HIS A 165 -2.46 -13.16 4.23
CA HIS A 165 -1.29 -14.00 3.98
C HIS A 165 -1.20 -14.45 2.53
N GLY A 166 -0.01 -14.87 2.10
CA GLY A 166 0.27 -15.38 0.75
C GLY A 166 0.84 -14.34 -0.22
N GLY A 167 0.80 -13.06 0.16
CA GLY A 167 1.38 -11.95 -0.61
C GLY A 167 2.88 -11.76 -0.35
N LEU A 168 3.55 -10.99 -1.22
CA LEU A 168 4.97 -10.63 -1.05
C LEU A 168 5.21 -9.60 0.06
N PHE A 169 4.17 -8.87 0.46
CA PHE A 169 4.20 -7.94 1.57
C PHE A 169 3.04 -8.26 2.50
N THR A 170 3.18 -7.91 3.78
CA THR A 170 2.05 -7.98 4.72
C THR A 170 0.97 -6.99 4.31
N LEU A 171 -0.30 -7.42 4.34
CA LEU A 171 -1.46 -6.55 4.21
C LEU A 171 -2.32 -6.70 5.46
N TYR A 172 -2.65 -5.56 6.08
CA TYR A 172 -3.67 -5.48 7.11
C TYR A 172 -4.96 -4.91 6.53
N VAL A 173 -6.09 -5.45 6.95
CA VAL A 173 -7.42 -4.91 6.62
C VAL A 173 -8.09 -4.49 7.92
N VAL A 174 -8.69 -3.30 7.91
CA VAL A 174 -9.43 -2.77 9.06
C VAL A 174 -10.87 -2.51 8.64
N GLU A 175 -11.81 -3.15 9.32
CA GLU A 175 -13.25 -2.96 9.16
C GLU A 175 -13.75 -1.95 10.20
N LEU A 176 -14.00 -0.71 9.79
CA LEU A 176 -14.33 0.40 10.69
C LEU A 176 -15.64 0.18 11.47
N ASP A 177 -16.62 -0.50 10.87
CA ASP A 177 -17.88 -0.83 11.53
C ASP A 177 -17.72 -1.82 12.68
N VAL A 178 -16.61 -2.56 12.71
CA VAL A 178 -16.27 -3.51 13.79
C VAL A 178 -15.24 -2.89 14.73
N ALA A 179 -14.19 -2.27 14.17
CA ALA A 179 -13.08 -1.68 14.92
C ALA A 179 -13.52 -0.47 15.75
N GLY A 180 -14.35 0.43 15.21
CA GLY A 180 -14.85 1.60 15.95
C GLY A 180 -15.54 1.21 17.26
N PRO A 181 -16.60 0.37 17.21
CA PRO A 181 -17.27 -0.11 18.41
C PRO A 181 -16.37 -0.94 19.34
N ALA A 182 -15.51 -1.80 18.80
CA ALA A 182 -14.58 -2.60 19.60
C ALA A 182 -13.56 -1.74 20.36
N GLU A 183 -13.16 -0.61 19.77
CA GLU A 183 -12.30 0.38 20.42
C GLU A 183 -13.06 1.41 21.27
N GLY A 184 -14.40 1.41 21.26
CA GLY A 184 -15.19 2.48 21.88
C GLY A 184 -14.84 3.86 21.31
N ASP A 185 -14.49 3.92 20.02
CA ASP A 185 -14.11 5.14 19.30
C ASP A 185 -15.24 5.52 18.32
N ASP A 186 -16.15 6.38 18.79
CA ASP A 186 -17.30 6.86 18.03
C ASP A 186 -16.88 7.61 16.75
N LEU A 187 -15.74 8.30 16.79
CA LEU A 187 -15.21 9.01 15.61
C LEU A 187 -14.74 8.00 14.56
N LEU A 188 -14.01 6.96 14.97
CA LEU A 188 -13.60 5.88 14.06
C LEU A 188 -14.82 5.19 13.44
N HIS A 189 -15.86 4.93 14.25
CA HIS A 189 -17.11 4.35 13.77
C HIS A 189 -17.82 5.26 12.77
N SER A 190 -17.77 6.58 12.96
CA SER A 190 -18.37 7.59 12.06
C SER A 190 -17.75 7.63 10.66
N PHE A 191 -16.50 7.16 10.50
CA PHE A 191 -15.86 6.99 9.20
C PHE A 191 -16.32 5.70 8.48
N GLY A 192 -16.88 4.74 9.21
CA GLY A 192 -17.66 3.64 8.64
C GLY A 192 -19.10 4.08 8.35
N HIS A 193 -20.05 3.18 8.53
CA HIS A 193 -21.49 3.47 8.43
C HIS A 193 -22.08 4.02 9.73
N GLY A 194 -21.26 4.21 10.77
CA GLY A 194 -21.66 4.63 12.11
C GLY A 194 -22.11 6.09 12.26
N ALA A 195 -22.08 6.88 11.19
CA ALA A 195 -22.67 8.22 11.15
C ALA A 195 -24.00 8.18 10.37
N SER A 196 -25.11 8.31 11.09
CA SER A 196 -26.43 8.71 10.56
C SER A 196 -26.80 10.09 11.10
#